data_AF-A0A0D6QKF8-F1
#
_entry.id   AF-A0A0D6QKF8-F1
#
_cell.length_a   1.000
_cell.length_b   1.000
_cell.length_c   1.000
_cell.angle_alpha   90.00
_cell.angle_beta   90.00
_cell.angle_gamma   90.00
#
_symmetry.space_group_name_H-M   'P 1'
#
loop_
_entity.id
_entity.type
_entity.pdbx_description
1 polymer ?
#
loop_
_entity_poly.entity_id
_entity_poly.type
_entity_poly.pdbx_seq_one_letter_code
_entity_poly.pdbx_strand_id
1 'polypeptide(L)'
;MTARQTTDRMLAELRRAYQLAEEQRAPEALDIYRTLLGEARQAGIDSAHLHWACAVAADYSGELEMAFEQITTAIAKDPLAPPFRHSFDLITRHLRAALADPERDAGDPSTPRLYALLQRSDEADVGAHLAMVRFHLAKGHAVEARALLEAVALLHPASHEAWELLGRVAREAGDVETAERARLEAAALGDGELPFAIPGPASA
;
A
#
# COMPACT_ATOMS: atom_id res chain seq x y z
N MET A 1 -1.52 -26.97 31.03
CA MET A 1 -1.56 -25.53 31.37
C MET A 1 -3.01 -25.11 31.43
N THR A 2 -3.41 -24.33 32.44
CA THR A 2 -4.78 -23.78 32.49
C THR A 2 -4.94 -22.64 31.48
N ALA A 3 -6.18 -22.30 31.11
CA ALA A 3 -6.46 -21.17 30.22
C ALA A 3 -5.82 -19.86 30.74
N ARG A 4 -5.94 -19.62 32.06
CA ARG A 4 -5.32 -18.47 32.75
C ARG A 4 -3.80 -18.45 32.62
N GLN A 5 -3.12 -19.58 32.86
CA GLN A 5 -1.66 -19.67 32.70
C GLN A 5 -1.22 -19.38 31.26
N THR A 6 -2.04 -19.75 30.27
CA THR A 6 -1.78 -19.48 28.85
C THR A 6 -1.86 -18.00 28.55
N THR A 7 -2.93 -17.34 29.01
CA THR A 7 -3.10 -15.89 28.88
C THR A 7 -1.99 -15.11 29.58
N ASP A 8 -1.64 -15.49 30.82
CA ASP A 8 -0.60 -14.79 31.60
C ASP A 8 0.78 -14.85 30.90
N ARG A 9 1.12 -16.01 30.32
CA ARG A 9 2.36 -16.16 29.52
C ARG A 9 2.30 -15.29 28.26
N MET A 10 1.20 -15.32 27.51
CA MET A 10 1.05 -14.51 26.30
C MET A 10 1.15 -13.01 26.59
N LEU A 11 0.58 -12.55 27.71
CA LEU A 11 0.72 -11.16 28.16
C LEU A 11 2.16 -10.80 28.56
N ALA A 12 2.93 -11.74 29.08
CA ALA A 12 4.36 -11.52 29.36
C ALA A 12 5.16 -11.35 28.06
N GLU A 13 4.97 -12.23 27.07
CA GLU A 13 5.62 -12.12 25.76
C GLU A 13 5.17 -10.87 24.99
N LEU A 14 3.89 -10.50 25.07
CA LEU A 14 3.37 -9.26 24.49
C LEU A 14 4.10 -8.03 25.05
N ARG A 15 4.31 -7.96 26.37
CA ARG A 15 5.08 -6.88 26.99
C ARG A 15 6.54 -6.86 26.54
N ARG A 16 7.15 -8.04 26.39
CA ARG A 16 8.52 -8.16 25.86
C ARG A 16 8.61 -7.66 24.41
N ALA A 17 7.64 -8.00 23.57
CA ALA A 17 7.58 -7.52 22.19
C ALA A 17 7.41 -6.00 22.13
N TYR A 18 6.62 -5.41 23.03
CA TYR A 18 6.52 -3.96 23.15
C TYR A 18 7.84 -3.30 23.50
N GLN A 19 8.55 -3.84 24.50
CA GLN A 19 9.86 -3.33 24.88
C GLN A 19 10.85 -3.38 23.69
N LEU A 20 10.87 -4.49 22.93
CA LEU A 20 11.71 -4.59 21.75
C LEU A 20 11.35 -3.56 20.67
N ALA A 21 10.06 -3.29 20.47
CA ALA A 21 9.61 -2.26 19.53
C ALA A 21 10.03 -0.85 19.98
N GLU A 22 9.93 -0.53 21.28
CA GLU A 22 10.42 0.73 21.86
C GLU A 22 11.94 0.88 21.72
N GLU A 23 12.69 -0.23 21.82
CA GLU A 23 14.14 -0.30 21.59
C GLU A 23 14.52 -0.25 20.09
N GLN A 24 13.58 0.01 19.18
CA GLN A 24 13.77 0.02 17.72
C GLN A 24 14.21 -1.34 17.13
N ARG A 25 13.89 -2.43 17.83
CA ARG A 25 14.18 -3.82 17.41
C ARG A 25 12.92 -4.46 16.83
N ALA A 26 12.32 -3.78 15.86
CA ALA A 26 11.06 -4.19 15.25
C ALA A 26 11.08 -5.62 14.65
N PRO A 27 12.16 -6.09 13.98
CA PRO A 27 12.20 -7.47 13.47
C PRO A 27 12.09 -8.54 14.57
N GLU A 28 12.74 -8.31 15.71
CA GLU A 28 12.68 -9.25 16.85
C GLU A 28 11.31 -9.22 17.54
N ALA A 29 10.71 -8.03 17.65
CA ALA A 29 9.34 -7.89 18.14
C ALA A 29 8.35 -8.61 17.22
N LEU A 30 8.52 -8.49 15.90
CA LEU A 30 7.67 -9.13 14.89
C LEU A 30 7.68 -10.65 14.99
N ASP A 31 8.84 -11.27 15.24
CA ASP A 31 8.93 -12.72 15.43
C ASP A 31 8.17 -13.20 16.66
N ILE A 32 8.18 -12.42 17.75
CA ILE A 32 7.35 -12.69 18.92
C ILE A 32 5.86 -12.55 18.56
N TYR A 33 5.47 -11.47 17.87
CA TYR A 33 4.07 -11.26 17.48
C TYR A 33 3.53 -12.37 16.56
N ARG A 34 4.33 -12.85 15.60
CA ARG A 34 3.97 -13.98 14.72
C ARG A 34 3.70 -15.25 15.52
N THR A 35 4.56 -15.53 16.50
CA THR A 35 4.40 -16.68 17.40
C THR A 35 3.11 -16.52 18.23
N LEU A 36 2.90 -15.34 18.81
CA LEU A 36 1.72 -15.05 19.62
C LEU A 36 0.41 -15.14 18.82
N LEU A 37 0.39 -14.71 17.56
CA LEU A 37 -0.78 -14.86 16.69
C LEU A 37 -1.15 -16.34 16.46
N GLY A 38 -0.14 -17.19 16.25
CA GLY A 38 -0.34 -18.63 16.10
C GLY A 38 -0.88 -19.27 17.38
N GLU A 39 -0.29 -18.94 18.52
CA GLU A 39 -0.71 -19.45 19.83
C GLU A 39 -2.09 -18.94 20.23
N ALA A 40 -2.39 -17.65 19.99
CA ALA A 40 -3.70 -17.06 20.23
C ALA A 40 -4.78 -17.80 19.45
N ARG A 41 -4.54 -18.05 18.16
CA ARG A 41 -5.45 -18.80 17.31
C ARG A 41 -5.70 -20.22 17.83
N GLN A 42 -4.66 -20.93 18.26
CA GLN A 42 -4.79 -22.27 18.85
C GLN A 42 -5.57 -22.26 20.15
N ALA A 43 -5.45 -21.20 20.94
CA ALA A 43 -6.21 -21.00 22.17
C ALA A 43 -7.63 -20.46 21.95
N GLY A 44 -8.05 -20.22 20.70
CA GLY A 44 -9.34 -19.59 20.37
C GLY A 44 -9.43 -18.12 20.77
N ILE A 45 -8.29 -17.46 20.98
CA ILE A 45 -8.19 -16.04 21.30
C ILE A 45 -8.01 -15.27 20.00
N ASP A 46 -8.90 -14.30 19.78
CA ASP A 46 -8.90 -13.46 18.59
C ASP A 46 -8.89 -11.98 19.01
N SER A 47 -7.68 -11.40 19.05
CA SER A 47 -7.43 -10.08 19.65
C SER A 47 -7.10 -9.04 18.59
N ALA A 48 -7.97 -8.03 18.45
CA ALA A 48 -7.74 -6.89 17.55
C ALA A 48 -6.41 -6.17 17.86
N HIS A 49 -6.10 -6.03 19.15
CA HIS A 49 -4.87 -5.39 19.60
C HIS A 49 -3.61 -6.17 19.21
N LEU A 50 -3.65 -7.51 19.26
CA LEU A 50 -2.52 -8.34 18.84
C LEU A 50 -2.26 -8.23 17.33
N HIS A 51 -3.34 -8.18 16.53
CA HIS A 51 -3.24 -7.91 15.10
C HIS A 51 -2.65 -6.53 14.81
N TRP A 52 -3.12 -5.49 15.50
CA TRP A 52 -2.57 -4.14 15.37
C TRP A 52 -1.08 -4.05 15.75
N ALA A 53 -0.68 -4.64 16.88
CA ALA A 53 0.70 -4.61 17.33
C ALA A 53 1.64 -5.34 16.34
N CYS A 54 1.18 -6.48 15.81
CA CYS A 54 1.89 -7.20 14.75
C CYS A 54 2.02 -6.35 13.47
N ALA A 55 0.94 -5.65 13.08
CA ALA A 55 0.94 -4.80 11.91
C ALA A 55 1.98 -3.67 12.00
N VAL A 56 2.05 -3.00 13.16
CA VAL A 56 3.01 -1.92 13.41
C VAL A 56 4.45 -2.44 13.37
N ALA A 57 4.73 -3.59 14.00
CA ALA A 57 6.07 -4.18 13.96
C ALA A 57 6.46 -4.65 12.54
N ALA A 58 5.50 -5.17 11.77
CA ALA A 58 5.71 -5.56 10.38
C ALA A 58 6.04 -4.34 9.50
N ASP A 59 5.32 -3.24 9.67
CA ASP A 59 5.57 -1.98 8.95
C ASP A 59 6.99 -1.46 9.22
N TYR A 60 7.40 -1.37 10.48
CA TYR A 60 8.76 -0.98 10.85
C TYR A 60 9.85 -1.95 10.37
N SER A 61 9.49 -3.19 10.06
CA SER A 61 10.40 -4.20 9.51
C SER A 61 10.43 -4.23 7.97
N GLY A 62 9.62 -3.38 7.31
CA GLY A 62 9.49 -3.36 5.84
C GLY A 62 8.62 -4.46 5.25
N GLU A 63 7.92 -5.23 6.09
CA GLU A 63 7.07 -6.36 5.70
C GLU A 63 5.66 -5.86 5.33
N LEU A 64 5.57 -5.01 4.31
CA LEU A 64 4.39 -4.22 3.96
C LEU A 64 3.13 -5.07 3.70
N GLU A 65 3.28 -6.22 3.04
CA GLU A 65 2.15 -7.12 2.78
C GLU A 65 1.55 -7.64 4.10
N MET A 66 2.41 -8.08 5.02
CA MET A 66 1.98 -8.54 6.34
C MET A 66 1.39 -7.40 7.16
N ALA A 67 2.03 -6.23 7.17
CA ALA A 67 1.55 -5.06 7.87
C ALA A 67 0.10 -4.75 7.47
N PHE A 68 -0.17 -4.71 6.16
CA PHE A 68 -1.48 -4.42 5.61
C PHE A 68 -2.55 -5.48 5.97
N GLU A 69 -2.21 -6.76 5.86
CA GLU A 69 -3.13 -7.85 6.23
C GLU A 69 -3.49 -7.81 7.73
N GLN A 70 -2.51 -7.54 8.59
CA GLN A 70 -2.75 -7.49 10.03
C GLN A 70 -3.54 -6.25 10.44
N ILE A 71 -3.27 -5.08 9.85
CA ILE A 71 -4.01 -3.86 10.22
C ILE A 71 -5.46 -3.89 9.73
N THR A 72 -5.73 -4.44 8.55
CA THR A 72 -7.10 -4.63 8.06
C THR A 72 -7.87 -5.61 8.94
N THR A 73 -7.20 -6.67 9.41
CA THR A 73 -7.77 -7.60 10.39
C THR A 73 -8.08 -6.92 11.73
N ALA A 74 -7.22 -6.02 12.21
CA ALA A 74 -7.47 -5.26 13.43
C ALA A 74 -8.67 -4.31 13.29
N ILE A 75 -8.75 -3.54 12.19
CA ILE A 75 -9.88 -2.63 11.91
C ILE A 75 -11.20 -3.39 11.78
N ALA A 76 -11.20 -4.56 11.14
CA ALA A 76 -12.41 -5.36 11.00
C ALA A 76 -12.98 -5.80 12.36
N LYS A 77 -12.13 -5.94 13.37
CA LYS A 77 -12.51 -6.35 14.73
C LYS A 77 -12.91 -5.18 15.61
N ASP A 78 -12.19 -4.06 15.49
CA ASP A 78 -12.52 -2.81 16.19
C ASP A 78 -12.34 -1.61 15.26
N PRO A 79 -13.39 -1.24 14.51
CA PRO A 79 -13.30 -0.16 13.52
C PRO A 79 -13.27 1.23 14.15
N LEU A 80 -13.52 1.36 15.45
CA LEU A 80 -13.59 2.64 16.17
C LEU A 80 -12.34 2.93 16.99
N ALA A 81 -11.40 1.98 17.10
CA ALA A 81 -10.12 2.19 17.76
C ALA A 81 -9.25 3.21 16.98
N PRO A 82 -9.01 4.42 17.53
CA PRO A 82 -8.23 5.44 16.83
C PRO A 82 -6.79 5.01 16.47
N PRO A 83 -6.05 4.26 17.33
CA PRO A 83 -4.73 3.77 16.97
C PRO A 83 -4.71 2.89 15.71
N PHE A 84 -5.78 2.13 15.47
CA PHE A 84 -5.83 1.20 14.33
C PHE A 84 -6.05 1.96 13.03
N ARG A 85 -6.92 2.99 13.07
CA ARG A 85 -7.12 3.90 11.93
C ARG A 85 -5.84 4.67 11.61
N HIS A 86 -5.19 5.21 12.63
CA HIS A 86 -3.92 5.92 12.44
C HIS A 86 -2.85 5.02 11.79
N SER A 87 -2.65 3.81 12.30
CA SER A 87 -1.68 2.87 11.72
C SER A 87 -2.06 2.42 10.31
N PHE A 88 -3.34 2.28 10.01
CA PHE A 88 -3.80 1.98 8.65
C PHE A 88 -3.42 3.08 7.66
N ASP A 89 -3.64 4.35 8.02
CA ASP A 89 -3.28 5.50 7.17
C ASP A 89 -1.76 5.60 6.95
N LEU A 90 -0.95 5.22 7.94
CA LEU A 90 0.51 5.16 7.79
C LEU A 90 0.93 4.03 6.86
N ILE A 91 0.40 2.82 7.07
CA ILE A 91 0.75 1.64 6.28
C ILE A 91 0.31 1.83 4.82
N THR A 92 -0.89 2.34 4.55
CA THR A 92 -1.34 2.63 3.17
C THR A 92 -0.42 3.64 2.49
N ARG A 93 0.03 4.68 3.21
CA ARG A 93 1.01 5.64 2.69
C ARG A 93 2.34 4.98 2.36
N HIS A 94 2.85 4.10 3.21
CA HIS A 94 4.09 3.36 2.93
C HIS A 94 3.96 2.42 1.73
N LEU A 95 2.83 1.73 1.56
CA LEU A 95 2.55 0.92 0.37
C LEU A 95 2.54 1.77 -0.90
N ARG A 96 1.84 2.92 -0.89
CA ARG A 96 1.81 3.86 -2.02
C ARG A 96 3.21 4.38 -2.35
N ALA A 97 3.98 4.78 -1.33
CA ALA A 97 5.35 5.24 -1.50
C ALA A 97 6.25 4.15 -2.10
N ALA A 98 6.13 2.89 -1.65
CA ALA A 98 6.89 1.78 -2.18
C ALA A 98 6.56 1.47 -3.65
N LEU A 99 5.31 1.67 -4.08
CA LEU A 99 4.90 1.52 -5.48
C LEU A 99 5.34 2.71 -6.36
N ALA A 100 5.32 3.91 -5.79
CA ALA A 100 5.67 5.16 -6.48
C ALA A 100 7.18 5.45 -6.53
N ASP A 101 8.01 4.65 -5.85
CA ASP A 101 9.46 4.80 -5.84
C ASP A 101 10.02 4.81 -7.29
N PRO A 102 10.68 5.91 -7.73
CA PRO A 102 11.26 6.00 -9.06
C PRO A 102 12.33 4.95 -9.36
N GLU A 103 13.00 4.43 -8.32
CA GLU A 103 14.05 3.42 -8.45
C GLU A 103 13.48 1.99 -8.43
N ARG A 104 12.16 1.84 -8.29
CA ARG A 104 11.49 0.54 -8.32
C ARG A 104 11.68 -0.14 -9.68
N ASP A 105 12.12 -1.39 -9.67
CA ASP A 105 12.13 -2.22 -10.87
C ASP A 105 10.70 -2.38 -11.40
N ALA A 106 10.47 -1.95 -12.65
CA ALA A 106 9.20 -2.11 -13.33
C ALA A 106 8.77 -3.58 -13.39
N GLY A 107 9.71 -4.54 -13.41
CA GLY A 107 9.45 -5.97 -13.42
C GLY A 107 9.19 -6.61 -12.04
N ASP A 108 9.23 -5.85 -10.94
CA ASP A 108 9.20 -6.35 -9.56
C ASP A 108 7.92 -7.17 -9.30
N PRO A 109 8.04 -8.46 -8.93
CA PRO A 109 6.90 -9.34 -8.70
C PRO A 109 6.01 -8.94 -7.51
N SER A 110 6.48 -8.07 -6.61
CA SER A 110 5.67 -7.52 -5.51
C SER A 110 4.68 -6.46 -5.97
N THR A 111 4.88 -5.82 -7.13
CA THR A 111 3.98 -4.76 -7.65
C THR A 111 2.51 -5.18 -7.71
N PRO A 112 2.15 -6.29 -8.40
CA PRO A 112 0.75 -6.72 -8.43
C PRO A 112 0.20 -7.09 -7.06
N ARG A 113 1.04 -7.58 -6.14
CA ARG A 113 0.60 -7.94 -4.78
C ARG A 113 0.26 -6.69 -3.98
N LEU A 114 1.19 -5.75 -3.86
CA LEU A 114 0.99 -4.48 -3.16
C LEU A 114 -0.15 -3.67 -3.77
N TYR A 115 -0.25 -3.63 -5.10
CA TYR A 115 -1.34 -2.96 -5.80
C TYR A 115 -2.70 -3.58 -5.45
N ALA A 116 -2.82 -4.91 -5.42
CA ALA A 116 -4.05 -5.58 -5.06
C ALA A 116 -4.49 -5.30 -3.60
N LEU A 117 -3.52 -5.14 -2.68
CA LEU A 117 -3.81 -4.75 -1.29
C LEU A 117 -4.49 -3.38 -1.21
N LEU A 118 -3.96 -2.39 -1.95
CA LEU A 118 -4.52 -1.05 -2.00
C LEU A 118 -5.86 -1.03 -2.76
N GLN A 119 -5.96 -1.74 -3.88
CA GLN A 119 -7.17 -1.74 -4.71
C GLN A 119 -8.38 -2.32 -3.96
N ARG A 120 -8.22 -3.45 -3.26
CA ARG A 120 -9.33 -4.11 -2.54
C ARG A 120 -9.83 -3.32 -1.33
N SER A 121 -9.04 -2.36 -0.84
CA SER A 121 -9.42 -1.46 0.26
C SER A 121 -9.80 -0.06 -0.19
N ASP A 122 -9.88 0.18 -1.51
CA ASP A 122 -10.13 1.51 -2.10
C ASP A 122 -9.06 2.56 -1.72
N GLU A 123 -7.82 2.10 -1.54
CA GLU A 123 -6.67 2.93 -1.18
C GLU A 123 -5.66 3.07 -2.34
N ALA A 124 -5.96 2.55 -3.53
CA ALA A 124 -5.09 2.76 -4.69
C ALA A 124 -5.17 4.22 -5.16
N ASP A 125 -4.00 4.83 -5.37
CA ASP A 125 -3.90 6.18 -5.95
C ASP A 125 -3.30 6.12 -7.37
N VAL A 126 -3.19 7.28 -8.01
CA VAL A 126 -2.60 7.41 -9.35
C VAL A 126 -1.20 6.79 -9.40
N GLY A 127 -0.36 7.01 -8.39
CA GLY A 127 0.99 6.44 -8.32
C GLY A 127 0.97 4.90 -8.33
N ALA A 128 0.09 4.29 -7.53
CA ALA A 128 -0.09 2.84 -7.50
C ALA A 128 -0.60 2.28 -8.85
N HIS A 129 -1.55 2.97 -9.50
CA HIS A 129 -2.01 2.58 -10.84
C HIS A 129 -0.88 2.65 -11.87
N LEU A 130 -0.11 3.73 -11.88
CA LEU A 130 1.01 3.89 -12.81
C LEU A 130 2.13 2.87 -12.56
N ALA A 131 2.38 2.47 -11.30
CA ALA A 131 3.28 1.37 -10.99
C ALA A 131 2.81 0.04 -11.63
N MET A 132 1.51 -0.26 -11.54
CA MET A 132 0.93 -1.45 -12.17
C MET A 132 0.96 -1.36 -13.71
N VAL A 133 0.77 -0.18 -14.29
CA VAL A 133 0.96 0.05 -15.74
C VAL A 133 2.40 -0.29 -16.14
N ARG A 134 3.40 0.28 -15.44
CA ARG A 134 4.83 0.01 -15.72
C ARG A 134 5.14 -1.48 -15.63
N PHE A 135 4.54 -2.18 -14.65
CA PHE A 135 4.64 -3.63 -14.54
C PHE A 135 4.06 -4.37 -15.74
N HIS A 136 2.84 -4.03 -16.16
CA HIS A 136 2.24 -4.63 -17.35
C HIS A 136 3.10 -4.42 -18.60
N LEU A 137 3.62 -3.20 -18.81
CA LEU A 137 4.51 -2.90 -19.93
C LEU A 137 5.80 -3.74 -19.87
N ALA A 138 6.42 -3.86 -18.70
CA ALA A 138 7.62 -4.68 -18.51
C ALA A 138 7.38 -6.19 -18.79
N LYS A 139 6.15 -6.67 -18.63
CA LYS A 139 5.74 -8.05 -18.97
C LYS A 139 5.19 -8.21 -20.40
N GLY A 140 5.15 -7.13 -21.19
CA GLY A 140 4.57 -7.15 -22.54
C GLY A 140 3.04 -7.20 -22.58
N HIS A 141 2.38 -6.94 -21.46
CA HIS A 141 0.92 -6.90 -21.31
C HIS A 141 0.37 -5.53 -21.72
N ALA A 142 0.58 -5.15 -22.99
CA ALA A 142 0.28 -3.80 -23.49
C ALA A 142 -1.23 -3.48 -23.50
N VAL A 143 -2.09 -4.48 -23.65
CA VAL A 143 -3.56 -4.29 -23.64
C VAL A 143 -4.03 -3.91 -22.25
N GLU A 144 -3.57 -4.61 -21.23
CA GLU A 144 -3.87 -4.34 -19.82
C GLU A 144 -3.31 -2.99 -19.38
N ALA A 145 -2.08 -2.67 -19.78
CA ALA A 145 -1.47 -1.37 -19.53
C ALA A 145 -2.31 -0.23 -20.14
N ARG A 146 -2.73 -0.37 -21.40
CA ARG A 146 -3.58 0.61 -22.08
C ARG A 146 -4.92 0.80 -21.37
N ALA A 147 -5.60 -0.28 -21.04
CA ALA A 147 -6.90 -0.20 -20.36
C ALA A 147 -6.81 0.55 -19.02
N LEU A 148 -5.75 0.28 -18.24
CA LEU A 148 -5.52 0.98 -16.98
C LEU A 148 -5.15 2.45 -17.19
N LEU A 149 -4.34 2.78 -18.19
CA LEU A 149 -4.01 4.15 -18.55
C LEU A 149 -5.23 4.96 -18.99
N GLU A 150 -6.12 4.37 -19.79
CA GLU A 150 -7.38 5.01 -20.19
C GLU A 150 -8.28 5.29 -18.98
N ALA A 151 -8.34 4.37 -18.02
CA ALA A 151 -9.08 4.58 -16.77
C ALA A 151 -8.46 5.70 -15.91
N VAL A 152 -7.13 5.72 -15.75
CA VAL A 152 -6.44 6.78 -15.01
C VAL A 152 -6.63 8.13 -15.68
N ALA A 153 -6.49 8.21 -17.00
CA ALA A 153 -6.67 9.45 -17.75
C ALA A 153 -8.12 9.99 -17.68
N LEU A 154 -9.11 9.09 -17.58
CA LEU A 154 -10.52 9.46 -17.41
C LEU A 154 -10.80 10.01 -16.01
N LEU A 155 -10.30 9.35 -14.96
CA LEU A 155 -10.60 9.69 -13.56
C LEU A 155 -9.68 10.77 -12.99
N HIS A 156 -8.44 10.85 -13.51
CA HIS A 156 -7.39 11.75 -13.09
C HIS A 156 -6.77 12.44 -14.31
N PRO A 157 -7.54 13.27 -15.03
CA PRO A 157 -7.08 13.92 -16.27
C PRO A 157 -5.88 14.85 -16.09
N ALA A 158 -5.55 15.22 -14.84
CA ALA A 158 -4.38 16.01 -14.49
C ALA A 158 -3.06 15.20 -14.38
N SER A 159 -3.10 13.88 -14.60
CA SER A 159 -1.90 13.04 -14.54
C SER A 159 -1.09 13.14 -15.84
N HIS A 160 -0.05 13.98 -15.83
CA HIS A 160 0.87 14.13 -16.96
C HIS A 160 1.49 12.78 -17.38
N GLU A 161 2.01 12.02 -16.42
CA GLU A 161 2.66 10.73 -16.67
C GLU A 161 1.70 9.71 -17.30
N ALA A 162 0.42 9.70 -16.89
CA ALA A 162 -0.58 8.81 -17.51
C ALA A 162 -0.76 9.14 -19.00
N TRP A 163 -0.83 10.41 -19.37
CA TRP A 163 -0.94 10.82 -20.77
C TRP A 163 0.33 10.50 -21.57
N GLU A 164 1.52 10.71 -21.00
CA GLU A 164 2.77 10.33 -21.68
C GLU A 164 2.86 8.83 -21.96
N LEU A 165 2.53 8.01 -20.97
CA LEU A 165 2.54 6.55 -21.11
C LEU A 165 1.46 6.09 -22.09
N LEU A 166 0.25 6.66 -22.05
CA LEU A 166 -0.81 6.33 -23.01
C LEU A 166 -0.39 6.67 -24.44
N GLY A 167 0.22 7.83 -24.67
CA GLY A 167 0.73 8.22 -25.97
C GLY A 167 1.86 7.32 -26.47
N ARG A 168 2.72 6.82 -25.58
CA ARG A 168 3.77 5.84 -25.92
C ARG A 168 3.16 4.50 -26.35
N VAL A 169 2.27 3.95 -25.53
CA VAL A 169 1.60 2.66 -25.80
C VAL A 169 0.77 2.74 -27.09
N ALA A 170 0.05 3.84 -27.31
CA ALA A 170 -0.73 4.06 -28.53
C ALA A 170 0.15 4.09 -29.79
N ARG A 171 1.30 4.77 -29.74
CA ARG A 171 2.26 4.79 -30.87
C ARG A 171 2.80 3.41 -31.19
N GLU A 172 3.19 2.64 -30.17
CA GLU A 172 3.68 1.26 -30.34
C GLU A 172 2.60 0.35 -30.94
N ALA A 173 1.33 0.60 -30.62
CA ALA A 173 0.18 -0.09 -31.20
C ALA A 173 -0.26 0.43 -32.58
N GLY A 174 0.35 1.50 -33.11
CA GLY A 174 -0.05 2.15 -34.36
C GLY A 174 -1.35 2.97 -34.30
N ASP A 175 -1.86 3.25 -33.09
CA ASP A 175 -3.04 4.08 -32.85
C ASP A 175 -2.65 5.56 -32.83
N VAL A 176 -2.53 6.13 -34.02
CA VAL A 176 -2.06 7.52 -34.23
C VAL A 176 -2.99 8.54 -33.59
N GLU A 177 -4.31 8.31 -33.62
CA GLU A 177 -5.29 9.23 -33.06
C GLU A 177 -5.15 9.34 -31.54
N THR A 178 -5.10 8.19 -30.85
CA THR A 178 -4.92 8.17 -29.40
C THR A 178 -3.56 8.74 -29.00
N ALA A 179 -2.52 8.43 -29.78
CA ALA A 179 -1.18 8.96 -29.55
C ALA A 179 -1.13 10.49 -29.61
N GLU A 180 -1.71 11.10 -30.65
CA GLU A 180 -1.73 12.56 -30.80
C GLU A 180 -2.58 13.22 -29.72
N ARG A 181 -3.75 12.65 -29.39
CA ARG A 181 -4.58 13.15 -28.28
C ARG A 181 -3.79 13.17 -26.97
N ALA A 182 -3.18 12.04 -26.61
CA ALA A 182 -2.43 11.92 -25.37
C ALA A 182 -1.22 12.88 -25.32
N ARG A 183 -0.55 13.10 -26.46
CA ARG A 183 0.53 14.09 -26.57
C ARG A 183 0.04 15.52 -26.30
N LEU A 184 -1.12 15.89 -26.84
CA LEU A 184 -1.70 17.22 -26.64
C LEU A 184 -2.10 17.45 -25.19
N GLU A 185 -2.72 16.45 -24.54
CA GLU A 185 -3.10 16.51 -23.13
C GLU A 185 -1.88 16.63 -22.20
N ALA A 186 -0.85 15.79 -22.41
CA ALA A 186 0.40 15.90 -21.66
C ALA A 186 1.04 17.31 -21.82
N ALA A 187 1.15 17.79 -23.06
CA ALA A 187 1.70 19.12 -23.34
C ALA A 187 0.90 20.27 -22.70
N ALA A 188 -0.42 20.12 -22.54
CA ALA A 188 -1.27 21.12 -21.89
C ALA A 188 -1.06 21.19 -20.37
N LEU A 189 -0.67 20.08 -19.74
CA LEU A 189 -0.36 20.02 -18.30
C LEU A 189 1.04 20.56 -18.00
N GLY A 190 1.99 20.37 -18.91
CA GLY A 190 3.40 20.73 -18.73
C GLY A 190 4.11 19.88 -17.67
N ASP A 191 5.39 20.19 -17.41
CA ASP A 191 6.24 19.46 -16.45
C ASP A 191 6.04 19.90 -14.98
N GLY A 192 5.08 20.81 -14.70
CA GLY A 192 4.93 21.48 -13.41
C GLY A 192 3.64 21.15 -12.66
N GLU A 193 3.65 21.30 -11.33
CA GLU A 193 2.43 21.30 -10.51
C GLU A 193 1.45 22.37 -11.04
N LEU A 194 0.20 21.95 -11.26
CA LEU A 194 -0.87 22.86 -11.69
C LEU A 194 -0.93 24.06 -10.72
N PRO A 195 -0.88 25.31 -11.21
CA PRO A 195 -0.78 26.52 -10.37
C PRO A 195 -2.04 26.81 -9.52
N PHE A 196 -3.06 25.95 -9.57
CA PHE A 196 -4.37 26.14 -8.93
C PHE A 196 -4.66 25.12 -7.83
N ALA A 197 -3.65 24.54 -7.18
CA ALA A 197 -3.87 23.92 -5.88
C ALA A 197 -4.27 25.00 -4.86
N ILE A 198 -5.56 25.09 -4.53
CA ILE A 198 -6.01 25.83 -3.35
C ILE A 198 -5.32 25.17 -2.16
N PRO A 199 -4.51 25.89 -1.35
CA PRO A 199 -3.91 25.32 -0.17
C PRO A 199 -5.03 24.79 0.74
N GLY A 200 -5.08 23.47 0.93
CA GLY A 200 -5.91 22.88 1.96
C GLY A 200 -5.45 23.42 3.32
N PRO A 201 -6.37 23.72 4.26
CA PRO A 201 -5.99 24.26 5.55
C PRO A 201 -5.30 23.16 6.36
N ALA A 202 -3.97 23.13 6.31
CA ALA A 202 -3.13 22.38 7.23
C ALA A 202 -2.00 23.27 7.73
N SER A 203 -2.26 23.99 8.84
CA SER A 203 -1.30 24.24 9.92
C SER A 203 -1.92 25.10 11.04
N ALA A 204 -2.46 24.41 12.05
CA ALA A 204 -2.43 24.81 13.46
C ALA A 204 -2.36 23.54 14.31
#